data_AF-A0A4R1GEJ4-F1
#
_entry.id   AF-A0A4R1GEJ4-F1
#
_cell.length_a   1.000
_cell.length_b   1.000
_cell.length_c   1.000
_cell.angle_alpha   90.00
_cell.angle_beta   90.00
_cell.angle_gamma   90.00
#
_symmetry.space_group_name_H-M   'P 1'
#
loop_
_entity.id
_entity.type
_entity.pdbx_description
1 polymer ?
#
loop_
_entity_poly.entity_id
_entity_poly.type
_entity_poly.pdbx_seq_one_letter_code
_entity_poly.pdbx_strand_id
1 'polypeptide(L)'
;MGRYKEQSLIEQLALLIEENRFKEALSVAKSINNYEYIHSLSIEEAKQLYSLIGELQKRLSAKKEELSSAIEMRNKVKKAYLW
;
A
#
# COMPACT_ATOMS: atom_id res chain seq x y z
N MET A 1 -25.03 19.92 12.77
CA MET A 1 -23.73 19.75 13.46
C MET A 1 -22.92 18.71 12.71
N GLY A 2 -22.23 19.11 11.63
CA GLY A 2 -21.43 18.21 10.80
C GLY A 2 -19.97 18.24 11.24
N ARG A 3 -19.55 17.23 12.01
CA ARG A 3 -18.14 16.99 12.34
C ARG A 3 -17.68 15.69 11.68
N TYR A 4 -17.86 15.57 10.37
CA TYR A 4 -17.05 14.66 9.56
C TYR A 4 -15.77 15.42 9.23
N LYS A 5 -14.91 15.56 10.25
CA LYS A 5 -13.57 16.15 10.12
C LYS A 5 -12.78 15.29 9.13
N GLU A 6 -12.20 15.95 8.15
CA GLU A 6 -11.19 15.44 7.24
C GLU A 6 -10.19 14.55 8.01
N GLN A 7 -10.26 13.23 7.81
CA GLN A 7 -9.16 12.36 8.25
C GLN A 7 -7.93 12.79 7.45
N SER A 8 -6.80 12.98 8.12
CA SER A 8 -5.57 13.31 7.41
C SER A 8 -5.28 12.19 6.41
N LEU A 9 -4.84 12.52 5.19
CA LEU A 9 -4.52 11.52 4.16
C LEU A 9 -3.51 10.47 4.68
N ILE A 10 -2.66 10.86 5.64
CA ILE A 10 -1.72 9.99 6.35
C ILE A 10 -2.45 8.98 7.24
N GLU A 11 -3.47 9.41 7.99
CA GLU A 11 -4.30 8.53 8.83
C GLU A 11 -5.11 7.56 7.96
N GLN A 12 -5.67 8.06 6.86
CA GLN A 12 -6.39 7.22 5.90
C GLN A 12 -5.47 6.17 5.28
N LEU A 13 -4.24 6.55 4.91
CA LEU A 13 -3.24 5.63 4.39
C LEU A 13 -2.89 4.54 5.40
N ALA A 14 -2.68 4.91 6.68
CA ALA A 14 -2.38 3.96 7.75
C ALA A 14 -3.48 2.90 7.91
N LEU A 15 -4.74 3.32 7.99
CA LEU A 15 -5.88 2.43 8.14
C LEU A 15 -6.02 1.47 6.94
N LEU A 16 -5.83 1.96 5.71
CA LEU A 16 -5.89 1.11 4.51
C LEU A 16 -4.75 0.07 4.46
N ILE A 17 -3.56 0.39 4.99
CA ILE A 17 -2.46 -0.56 5.11
C ILE A 17 -2.80 -1.64 6.14
N GLU A 18 -3.33 -1.26 7.31
CA GLU A 18 -3.75 -2.20 8.36
C GLU A 18 -4.85 -3.16 7.87
N GLU A 19 -5.86 -2.63 7.16
CA GLU A 19 -6.96 -3.41 6.57
C GLU A 19 -6.54 -4.25 5.35
N ASN A 20 -5.26 -4.22 4.95
CA ASN A 20 -4.74 -4.89 3.75
C ASN A 20 -5.42 -4.45 2.43
N ARG A 21 -6.00 -3.24 2.40
CA ARG A 21 -6.67 -2.65 1.23
C ARG A 21 -5.64 -1.97 0.32
N PHE A 22 -4.68 -2.73 -0.15
CA PHE A 22 -3.48 -2.20 -0.81
C PHE A 22 -3.73 -1.40 -2.09
N LYS A 23 -4.78 -1.73 -2.85
CA LYS A 23 -5.16 -0.96 -4.05
C LYS A 23 -5.58 0.47 -3.69
N GLU A 24 -6.34 0.62 -2.61
CA GLU A 24 -6.82 1.90 -2.11
C GLU A 24 -5.69 2.65 -1.41
N ALA A 25 -4.87 1.96 -0.61
CA ALA A 25 -3.67 2.52 -0.01
C ALA A 25 -2.73 3.11 -1.07
N LEU A 26 -2.52 2.42 -2.20
CA LEU A 26 -1.75 2.95 -3.33
C LEU A 26 -2.40 4.17 -3.99
N SER A 27 -3.72 4.23 -4.05
CA SER A 27 -4.43 5.39 -4.57
C SER A 27 -4.20 6.61 -3.70
N VAL A 28 -4.30 6.44 -2.38
CA VAL A 28 -4.05 7.51 -1.39
C VAL A 28 -2.57 7.93 -1.40
N ALA A 29 -1.64 6.98 -1.44
CA ALA A 29 -0.22 7.28 -1.54
C ALA A 29 0.11 8.09 -2.82
N LYS A 30 -0.56 7.79 -3.95
CA LYS A 30 -0.42 8.56 -5.19
C LYS A 30 -0.99 9.98 -5.08
N SER A 31 -2.13 10.16 -4.42
CA SER A 31 -2.68 11.51 -4.21
C SER A 31 -1.81 12.36 -3.27
N ILE A 32 -1.12 11.70 -2.33
CA ILE A 32 -0.15 12.33 -1.43
C ILE A 32 1.14 12.72 -2.17
N ASN A 33 1.48 12.03 -3.27
CA ASN A 33 2.66 12.32 -4.10
C ASN A 33 2.50 13.61 -4.95
N ASN A 34 1.90 14.63 -4.37
CA ASN A 34 1.91 16.00 -4.88
C ASN A 34 3.06 16.76 -4.17
N TYR A 35 3.90 17.40 -4.97
CA TYR A 35 5.04 18.20 -4.48
C TYR A 35 4.61 19.23 -3.42
N GLU A 36 3.51 19.95 -3.66
CA GLU A 36 3.00 20.97 -2.72
C GLU A 36 2.56 20.36 -1.40
N TYR A 37 1.93 19.18 -1.44
CA TYR A 37 1.50 18.47 -0.22
C TYR A 37 2.72 18.02 0.60
N ILE A 38 3.69 17.36 -0.04
CA ILE A 38 4.91 16.88 0.63
C ILE A 38 5.67 18.04 1.30
N HIS A 39 5.77 19.19 0.62
CA HIS A 39 6.42 20.37 1.17
C HIS A 39 5.62 21.10 2.26
N SER A 40 4.33 20.82 2.36
CA SER A 40 3.47 21.37 3.43
C SER A 40 3.53 20.57 4.74
N LEU A 41 4.10 19.36 4.71
CA LEU A 41 4.18 18.48 5.89
C LEU A 41 5.16 19.00 6.93
N SER A 42 4.80 18.83 8.20
CA SER A 42 5.77 18.89 9.30
C SER A 42 6.79 17.75 9.21
N ILE A 43 7.91 17.88 9.94
CA ILE A 43 8.96 16.85 9.99
C ILE A 43 8.38 15.52 10.52
N GLU A 44 7.50 15.59 11.51
CA GLU A 44 6.82 14.46 12.12
C GLU A 44 5.91 13.75 11.12
N GLU A 45 5.08 14.51 10.41
CA GLU A 45 4.19 13.96 9.37
C GLU A 45 4.97 13.35 8.20
N ALA A 46 6.06 14.00 7.77
CA ALA A 46 6.92 13.46 6.72
C ALA A 46 7.57 12.13 7.13
N LYS A 47 8.04 12.02 8.38
CA LYS A 47 8.58 10.76 8.93
C LYS A 47 7.50 9.67 8.99
N GLN A 48 6.30 10.01 9.43
CA GLN A 48 5.18 9.07 9.49
C GLN A 48 4.81 8.57 8.09
N LEU A 49 4.66 9.48 7.11
CA LEU A 49 4.37 9.15 5.73
C LEU A 49 5.45 8.24 5.13
N TYR A 50 6.73 8.55 5.36
CA TYR A 50 7.85 7.73 4.90
C TYR A 50 7.77 6.30 5.46
N SER A 51 7.48 6.17 6.76
CA SER A 51 7.31 4.86 7.41
C SER A 51 6.15 4.07 6.80
N LEU A 52 4.99 4.70 6.59
CA LEU A 52 3.81 4.07 6.00
C LEU A 52 4.05 3.61 4.56
N ILE A 53 4.71 4.44 3.73
CA ILE A 53 5.07 4.05 2.36
C ILE A 53 6.04 2.86 2.37
N GLY A 54 7.03 2.86 3.27
CA GLY A 54 7.96 1.75 3.44
C GLY A 54 7.26 0.45 3.85
N GLU A 55 6.29 0.53 4.77
CA GLU A 55 5.48 -0.61 5.17
C GLU A 55 4.62 -1.15 4.01
N LEU A 56 3.94 -0.26 3.28
CA LEU A 56 3.16 -0.61 2.10
C LEU A 56 4.03 -1.34 1.07
N GLN A 57 5.24 -0.83 0.81
CA GLN A 57 6.21 -1.45 -0.09
C GLN A 57 6.60 -2.87 0.37
N LYS A 58 6.89 -3.04 1.67
CA LYS A 58 7.26 -4.35 2.24
C LYS A 58 6.13 -5.36 2.08
N ARG A 59 4.90 -4.99 2.44
CA ARG A 59 3.72 -5.86 2.35
C ARG A 59 3.40 -6.24 0.89
N LEU A 60 3.52 -5.29 -0.05
CA LEU A 60 3.33 -5.56 -1.47
C LEU A 60 4.41 -6.50 -2.05
N SER A 61 5.66 -6.35 -1.61
CA SER A 61 6.76 -7.23 -2.04
C SER A 61 6.51 -8.68 -1.61
N ALA A 62 6.11 -8.90 -0.36
CA ALA A 62 5.78 -10.24 0.14
C ALA A 62 4.65 -10.89 -0.68
N LYS A 63 3.58 -10.14 -0.99
CA LYS A 63 2.50 -10.65 -1.85
C LYS A 63 2.94 -11.01 -3.27
N LYS A 64 3.89 -10.26 -3.82
CA LYS A 64 4.47 -10.56 -5.14
C LYS A 64 5.25 -11.88 -5.12
N GLU A 65 5.99 -12.14 -4.06
CA GLU A 65 6.71 -13.40 -3.86
C GLU A 65 5.72 -14.58 -3.76
N GLU A 66 4.70 -14.46 -2.89
CA GLU A 66 3.64 -15.47 -2.74
C GLU A 66 2.95 -15.79 -4.07
N LEU A 67 2.58 -14.75 -4.84
CA LEU A 67 1.96 -14.91 -6.16
C LEU A 67 2.90 -15.62 -7.14
N SER A 68 4.19 -15.29 -7.10
CA SER A 68 5.21 -15.92 -7.97
C SER A 68 5.33 -17.41 -7.67
N SER A 69 5.35 -17.80 -6.40
CA SER A 69 5.34 -19.20 -5.98
C SER A 69 4.06 -19.92 -6.42
N ALA A 70 2.90 -19.30 -6.31
CA ALA A 70 1.63 -19.85 -6.79
C ALA A 70 1.62 -20.10 -8.32
N ILE A 71 2.17 -19.16 -9.09
CA ILE A 71 2.31 -19.31 -10.55
C ILE A 71 3.24 -20.47 -10.90
N GLU A 72 4.37 -20.60 -10.20
CA GLU A 72 5.32 -21.69 -10.40
C GLU A 72 4.65 -23.05 -10.13
N MET A 73 3.95 -23.18 -9.01
CA MET A 73 3.21 -24.41 -8.67
C MET A 73 2.17 -24.76 -9.73
N ARG A 74 1.36 -23.79 -10.16
CA ARG A 74 0.37 -23.97 -11.23
C ARG A 74 1.03 -24.47 -12.53
N ASN A 75 2.18 -23.91 -12.89
CA ASN A 75 2.90 -24.29 -14.10
C ASN A 75 3.48 -25.71 -14.00
N LYS A 76 3.98 -26.12 -12.82
CA LYS A 76 4.42 -27.51 -12.57
C LYS A 76 3.27 -28.50 -12.73
N VAL A 77 2.12 -28.22 -12.11
CA VAL A 77 0.90 -29.05 -12.25
C VAL A 77 0.47 -29.16 -13.71
N LYS A 78 0.43 -28.02 -14.43
CA LYS A 78 0.08 -28.00 -15.86
C LYS A 78 1.00 -28.90 -16.69
N LYS A 79 2.33 -28.78 -16.49
CA LYS A 79 3.32 -29.59 -17.22
C LYS A 79 3.23 -31.09 -16.92
N ALA A 80 2.83 -31.47 -15.71
CA ALA A 80 2.80 -32.86 -15.30
C ALA A 80 1.52 -33.61 -15.73
N TYR A 81 0.38 -32.91 -15.82
CA TYR A 81 -0.93 -33.57 -15.95
C TYR A 81 -1.83 -33.01 -17.05
N LEU A 82 -1.54 -31.82 -17.59
CA LEU A 82 -2.42 -31.12 -18.54
C LEU A 82 -1.72 -30.78 -19.87
N TRP A 83 -0.53 -31.34 -20.10
CA TRP A 83 0.28 -31.23 -21.31
C TRP A 83 0.70 -32.62 -21.79
#